data_AF-X1RMN3-F1
#
_entry.id   AF-X1RMN3-F1
#
_cell.length_a   1.000
_cell.length_b   1.000
_cell.length_c   1.000
_cell.angle_alpha   90.00
_cell.angle_beta   90.00
_cell.angle_gamma   90.00
#
_symmetry.space_group_name_H-M   'P 1'
#
loop_
_entity.id
_entity.type
_entity.pdbx_description
1 polymer ?
#
loop_
_entity_poly.entity_id
_entity_poly.type
_entity_poly.pdbx_seq_one_letter_code
_entity_poly.pdbx_strand_id
1 'polypeptide(L)'
;AYELGAGFVPVRKPGKLPYRVEKVSYELEYGEDTLEIHQDGVKKSDKVLVLDDLLATGGTAGAICKLVEELGGKIVGACFLIELVSLKGRDRLKGYDVLSLIKYS
;
A
#
# COMPACT_ATOMS: atom_id res chain seq x y z
N ALA A 1 4.80 0.90 -13.10
CA ALA A 1 5.10 2.34 -13.24
C ALA A 1 5.58 2.64 -14.65
N TYR A 2 6.71 2.06 -15.09
CA TYR A 2 7.28 2.28 -16.43
C TYR A 2 6.27 2.02 -17.57
N GLU A 3 5.66 0.84 -17.63
CA GLU A 3 4.65 0.50 -18.65
C GLU A 3 3.42 1.42 -18.65
N LEU A 4 3.12 2.06 -17.52
CA LEU A 4 1.99 3.00 -17.38
C LEU A 4 2.40 4.45 -17.62
N GLY A 5 3.67 4.74 -17.91
CA GLY A 5 4.21 6.10 -17.98
C GLY A 5 4.03 6.90 -16.68
N ALA A 6 3.90 6.21 -15.53
CA ALA A 6 3.59 6.81 -14.25
C ALA A 6 4.85 6.95 -13.36
N GLY A 7 4.80 7.89 -12.42
CA GLY A 7 5.79 8.00 -11.35
C GLY A 7 5.81 6.74 -10.46
N PHE A 8 6.92 6.54 -9.76
CA PHE A 8 7.07 5.48 -8.76
C PHE A 8 7.47 6.08 -7.43
N VAL A 9 6.72 5.78 -6.37
CA VAL A 9 6.92 6.31 -5.03
C VAL A 9 7.16 5.13 -4.09
N PRO A 10 8.36 4.96 -3.54
CA PRO A 10 8.65 3.85 -2.65
C PRO A 10 8.06 4.09 -1.26
N VAL A 11 7.42 3.08 -0.71
CA VAL A 11 7.17 2.95 0.73
C VAL A 11 8.25 2.06 1.34
N ARG A 12 8.81 2.43 2.48
CA ARG A 12 9.95 1.74 3.10
C ARG A 12 9.80 1.64 4.61
N LYS A 13 10.58 0.76 5.24
CA LYS A 13 10.74 0.72 6.70
C LYS A 13 11.45 1.98 7.23
N PRO A 14 11.34 2.27 8.53
CA PRO A 14 11.81 3.54 9.08
C PRO A 14 13.30 3.78 8.88
N GLY A 15 13.65 5.03 8.57
CA GLY A 15 15.04 5.49 8.41
C GLY A 15 15.71 5.07 7.10
N LYS A 16 14.95 4.55 6.13
CA LYS A 16 15.45 4.20 4.78
C LYS A 16 15.25 5.32 3.76
N LEU A 17 14.33 6.23 4.02
CA LEU A 17 14.00 7.34 3.14
C LEU A 17 14.81 8.59 3.54
N PRO A 18 15.53 9.24 2.60
CA PRO A 18 16.45 10.34 2.92
C PRO A 18 15.76 11.70 3.11
N TYR A 19 14.49 11.84 2.75
CA TYR A 19 13.75 13.09 2.85
C TYR A 19 12.72 13.05 3.99
N ARG A 20 11.93 14.12 4.16
CA ARG A 20 10.83 14.16 5.14
C ARG A 20 9.77 13.13 4.79
N VAL A 21 9.27 12.44 5.81
CA VAL A 21 8.37 11.31 5.67
C VAL A 21 7.09 11.49 6.47
N GLU A 22 6.00 10.96 5.95
CA GLU A 22 4.85 10.54 6.76
C GLU A 22 4.99 9.08 7.13
N LYS A 23 4.43 8.71 8.28
CA LYS A 23 4.52 7.34 8.81
C LYS A 23 3.15 6.78 9.08
N VAL A 24 2.99 5.49 8.83
CA VAL A 24 1.83 4.72 9.27
C VAL A 24 2.31 3.48 10.01
N SER A 25 1.73 3.24 11.18
CA SER A 25 1.97 2.02 11.93
C SER A 25 0.74 1.11 11.87
N TYR A 26 0.99 -0.20 11.87
CA TYR A 26 -0.06 -1.21 11.84
C TYR A 26 0.32 -2.42 12.68
N GLU A 27 -0.71 -3.02 13.26
CA GLU A 27 -0.57 -4.19 14.13
C GLU A 27 -0.22 -5.46 13.32
N LEU A 28 0.70 -6.23 13.88
CA LEU A 28 1.00 -7.61 13.50
C LEU A 28 0.42 -8.56 14.55
N GLU A 29 0.43 -9.87 14.28
CA GLU A 29 0.04 -10.89 15.26
C GLU A 29 0.88 -10.80 16.54
N TYR A 30 2.15 -10.43 16.39
CA TYR A 30 3.07 -10.17 17.50
C TYR A 30 3.84 -8.87 17.24
N GLY A 31 3.25 -7.75 17.67
CA GLY A 31 3.89 -6.44 17.64
C GLY A 31 3.27 -5.48 16.65
N GLU A 32 4.04 -4.48 16.25
CA GLU A 32 3.65 -3.40 15.34
C GLU A 32 4.80 -3.20 14.35
N ASP A 33 4.46 -2.91 13.09
CA ASP A 33 5.44 -2.46 12.10
C ASP A 33 5.05 -1.06 11.63
N THR A 34 6.04 -0.32 11.15
CA THR A 34 5.87 1.07 10.69
C THR A 34 6.40 1.18 9.27
N LEU A 35 5.69 1.93 8.44
CA LEU A 35 6.12 2.27 7.09
C LEU A 35 6.20 3.77 6.92
N GLU A 36 7.11 4.19 6.05
CA GLU A 36 7.40 5.57 5.71
C GLU A 36 7.21 5.80 4.20
N ILE A 37 6.67 6.95 3.85
CA ILE A 37 6.60 7.49 2.49
C ILE A 37 7.09 8.93 2.53
N HIS A 38 7.75 9.41 1.47
CA HIS A 38 8.11 10.83 1.42
C HIS A 38 6.85 11.72 1.36
N GLN A 39 6.87 12.83 2.09
CA GLN A 39 5.79 13.83 2.14
C GLN A 39 5.48 14.45 0.77
N ASP A 40 6.47 14.53 -0.12
CA ASP A 40 6.35 15.06 -1.47
C ASP A 40 6.10 13.97 -2.52
N GLY A 41 6.00 12.71 -2.10
CA GLY A 41 5.79 11.56 -2.97
C GLY A 41 4.39 11.50 -3.57
N VAL A 42 3.39 12.10 -2.92
CA VAL A 42 1.99 12.10 -3.36
C VAL A 42 1.45 13.52 -3.36
N LYS A 43 0.77 13.91 -4.45
CA LYS A 43 0.07 15.19 -4.56
C LYS A 43 -1.44 14.97 -4.59
N LYS A 44 -2.19 16.01 -4.22
CA LYS A 44 -3.68 15.98 -4.17
C LYS A 44 -4.36 15.61 -5.50
N SER A 45 -3.69 15.85 -6.62
CA SER A 45 -4.18 15.50 -7.96
C SER A 45 -3.92 14.05 -8.35
N ASP A 46 -3.08 13.34 -7.60
CA ASP A 46 -2.56 12.06 -8.04
C ASP A 46 -3.59 10.95 -7.85
N LYS A 47 -3.67 10.11 -8.89
CA LYS A 47 -4.35 8.82 -8.84
C LYS A 47 -3.29 7.76 -8.57
N VAL A 48 -3.42 7.06 -7.46
CA VAL A 48 -2.39 6.16 -6.94
C VAL A 48 -2.87 4.71 -7.01
N LEU A 49 -2.03 3.87 -7.58
CA LEU A 49 -2.19 2.42 -7.58
C LEU A 49 -1.21 1.83 -6.56
N VAL A 50 -1.72 1.14 -5.54
CA VAL A 50 -0.88 0.39 -4.60
C VAL A 50 -0.54 -0.95 -5.24
N LEU A 51 0.72 -1.35 -5.19
CA LEU A 51 1.19 -2.60 -5.79
C LEU A 51 2.14 -3.32 -4.84
N ASP A 52 1.89 -4.61 -4.63
CA ASP A 52 2.76 -5.49 -3.85
C ASP A 52 2.80 -6.90 -4.47
N ASP A 53 3.75 -7.73 -4.06
CA ASP A 53 3.85 -9.10 -4.57
C ASP A 53 2.76 -10.02 -4.00
N LEU A 54 2.43 -9.88 -2.71
CA LEU A 54 1.59 -10.82 -1.97
C LEU A 54 0.52 -10.11 -1.12
N LEU A 55 -0.75 -10.45 -1.34
CA LEU A 55 -1.84 -10.17 -0.42
C LEU A 55 -2.00 -11.31 0.59
N ALA A 56 -1.51 -11.10 1.81
CA ALA A 56 -1.75 -11.97 2.96
C ALA A 56 -2.93 -11.46 3.81
N THR A 57 -2.66 -10.85 4.97
CA THR A 57 -3.68 -10.29 5.87
C THR A 57 -4.20 -8.91 5.45
N GLY A 58 -3.56 -8.27 4.46
CA GLY A 58 -3.92 -6.95 3.96
C GLY A 58 -3.57 -5.76 4.87
N GLY A 59 -2.94 -6.00 6.03
CA GLY A 59 -2.58 -4.94 6.98
C GLY A 59 -1.67 -3.87 6.39
N THR A 60 -0.55 -4.29 5.79
CA THR A 60 0.42 -3.43 5.12
C THR A 60 -0.23 -2.57 4.03
N ALA A 61 -0.94 -3.20 3.09
CA ALA A 61 -1.57 -2.50 1.97
C ALA A 61 -2.66 -1.53 2.43
N GLY A 62 -3.49 -1.92 3.41
CA GLY A 62 -4.52 -1.05 3.96
C GLY A 62 -3.95 0.16 4.69
N ALA A 63 -2.84 -0.01 5.42
CA ALA A 63 -2.13 1.09 6.05
C ALA A 63 -1.55 2.07 5.00
N ILE A 64 -0.96 1.54 3.92
CA ILE A 64 -0.44 2.34 2.81
C ILE A 64 -1.56 3.12 2.11
N CYS A 65 -2.71 2.49 1.84
CA CYS A 65 -3.84 3.17 1.20
C CYS A 65 -4.28 4.39 2.02
N LYS A 66 -4.45 4.24 3.34
CA LYS A 66 -4.81 5.35 4.24
C LYS A 66 -3.75 6.45 4.24
N LEU A 67 -2.48 6.10 4.33
CA LEU A 67 -1.38 7.06 4.32
C LEU A 67 -1.34 7.91 3.03
N VAL A 68 -1.60 7.28 1.89
CA VAL A 68 -1.71 7.98 0.60
C VAL A 68 -2.91 8.92 0.57
N GLU A 69 -4.05 8.51 1.14
CA GLU A 69 -5.24 9.35 1.26
C GLU A 69 -5.04 10.54 2.20
N GLU A 70 -4.29 10.35 3.30
CA GLU A 70 -3.91 11.43 4.23
C GLU A 70 -3.00 12.47 3.56
N LEU A 71 -2.12 12.04 2.65
CA LEU A 71 -1.34 12.93 1.77
C LEU A 71 -2.19 13.59 0.67
N GLY A 72 -3.47 13.20 0.56
CA GLY A 72 -4.45 13.75 -0.38
C GLY A 72 -4.52 13.04 -1.73
N GLY A 73 -3.77 11.96 -1.93
CA GLY A 73 -3.86 11.15 -3.14
C GLY A 73 -5.16 10.35 -3.19
N LYS A 74 -5.62 10.02 -4.40
CA LYS A 74 -6.79 9.16 -4.60
C LYS A 74 -6.35 7.75 -4.95
N ILE A 75 -6.66 6.78 -4.10
CA ILE A 75 -6.45 5.36 -4.43
C ILE A 75 -7.40 4.96 -5.57
N VAL A 76 -6.84 4.43 -6.65
CA VAL A 76 -7.62 3.85 -7.77
C VAL A 76 -7.69 2.33 -7.72
N GLY A 77 -6.84 1.70 -6.90
CA GLY A 77 -6.88 0.27 -6.64
C GLY A 77 -5.65 -0.21 -5.86
N ALA A 78 -5.69 -1.48 -5.46
CA ALA A 78 -4.58 -2.24 -4.90
C ALA A 78 -4.39 -3.53 -5.71
N CYS A 79 -3.22 -3.70 -6.29
CA CYS A 79 -2.88 -4.83 -7.16
C CYS A 79 -1.81 -5.72 -6.53
N PHE A 80 -2.03 -7.03 -6.63
CA PHE A 80 -1.12 -8.05 -6.10
C PHE A 80 -0.82 -9.10 -7.16
N LEU A 81 0.38 -9.67 -7.14
CA LEU A 81 0.67 -10.83 -7.98
C LEU A 81 -0.02 -12.07 -7.41
N ILE A 82 0.13 -12.31 -6.10
CA ILE A 82 -0.39 -13.47 -5.39
C ILE A 82 -1.34 -13.04 -4.28
N GLU A 83 -2.39 -13.81 -4.04
CA GLU A 83 -3.30 -13.67 -2.90
C GLU A 83 -3.45 -14.99 -2.14
N LEU A 84 -3.30 -14.95 -0.81
CA LEU A 84 -3.64 -16.05 0.10
C LEU A 84 -5.09 -15.87 0.58
N VAL A 85 -6.02 -16.50 -0.14
CA VAL A 85 -7.47 -16.27 0.04
C VAL A 85 -7.93 -16.62 1.46
N SER A 86 -7.36 -17.67 2.05
CA SER A 86 -7.69 -18.14 3.40
C SER A 86 -7.39 -17.11 4.51
N LEU A 87 -6.49 -16.15 4.28
CA LEU A 87 -6.15 -15.09 5.23
C LEU A 87 -7.08 -13.87 5.15
N LYS A 88 -8.03 -13.86 4.21
CA LYS A 88 -9.07 -12.83 4.06
C LYS A 88 -8.52 -11.39 3.96
N GLY A 89 -7.35 -11.20 3.35
CA GLY A 89 -6.71 -9.88 3.28
C GLY A 89 -7.57 -8.77 2.65
N ARG A 90 -8.49 -9.13 1.75
CA ARG A 90 -9.47 -8.20 1.17
C ARG A 90 -10.38 -7.53 2.20
N ASP A 91 -10.60 -8.13 3.37
CA ASP A 91 -11.42 -7.52 4.43
C ASP A 91 -10.82 -6.20 4.95
N ARG A 92 -9.48 -6.10 4.97
CA ARG A 92 -8.75 -4.87 5.34
C ARG A 92 -8.70 -3.83 4.22
N LEU A 93 -9.12 -4.19 3.01
CA LEU A 93 -9.12 -3.35 1.81
C LEU A 93 -10.55 -3.03 1.31
N LYS A 94 -11.56 -3.21 2.17
CA LYS A 94 -12.95 -2.84 1.85
C LYS A 94 -13.04 -1.37 1.45
N GLY A 95 -13.66 -1.11 0.30
CA GLY A 95 -13.78 0.23 -0.28
C GLY A 95 -12.75 0.54 -1.37
N TYR A 96 -11.70 -0.28 -1.51
CA TYR A 96 -10.76 -0.20 -2.62
C TYR A 96 -11.05 -1.28 -3.67
N ASP A 97 -10.74 -0.99 -4.93
CA ASP A 97 -10.72 -2.03 -5.97
C ASP A 97 -9.47 -2.90 -5.78
N VAL A 98 -9.65 -4.22 -5.66
CA VAL A 98 -8.56 -5.16 -5.34
C VAL A 98 -8.43 -6.21 -6.44
N LEU A 99 -7.29 -6.16 -7.13
CA LEU A 99 -6.91 -7.12 -8.17
C LEU A 99 -5.77 -8.03 -7.66
N SER A 100 -5.91 -9.33 -7.89
CA SER A 100 -4.84 -10.31 -7.72
C SER A 100 -4.80 -11.25 -8.92
N LEU A 101 -3.60 -11.59 -9.40
CA LEU A 101 -3.46 -12.41 -10.62
C LEU A 101 -3.48 -13.91 -10.31
N ILE A 102 -2.89 -14.32 -9.19
CA ILE A 102 -2.79 -15.71 -8.74
C ILE A 102 -3.42 -15.82 -7.36
N LYS A 103 -4.28 -16.83 -7.15
CA LYS A 103 -4.98 -17.06 -5.88
C LYS A 103 -4.64 -18.46 -5.36
N TYR A 104 -4.10 -18.53 -4.14
CA TYR A 104 -3.92 -19.77 -3.39
C TYR A 104 -4.98 -19.86 -2.29
N SER A 105 -5.62 -21.03 -2.20
CA SER A 105 -6.68 -21.33 -1.22
C SER A 105 -6.13 -22.22 -0.11
#